data_AF-G5SE01-F1
#
_entry.id   AF-G5SE01-F1
#
_cell.length_a   1.000
_cell.length_b   1.000
_cell.length_c   1.000
_cell.angle_alpha   90.00
_cell.angle_beta   90.00
_cell.angle_gamma   90.00
#
_symmetry.space_group_name_H-M   'P 1'
#
loop_
_entity.id
_entity.type
_entity.pdbx_description
1 polymer ?
#
loop_
_entity_poly.entity_id
_entity_poly.type
_entity_poly.pdbx_seq_one_letter_code
_entity_poly.pdbx_strand_id
1 'polypeptide(L)'
;VNAAMAYGTDGPVAALGLQTLSDPKGVQPIYAPAPVVRESVLQAYPQIADWLQPVFASLDEKTLQQLNARIAVEGLDAKKVAADYLRQKGWVK
;
A
#
# COMPACT_ATOMS: atom_id res chain seq x y z
N VAL A 1 19.97 -6.18 19.16
CA VAL A 1 18.61 -5.60 19.37
C VAL A 1 17.62 -6.52 18.68
N ASN A 2 16.44 -6.77 19.24
CA ASN A 2 15.42 -7.71 18.70
C ASN A 2 14.06 -7.05 18.41
N ALA A 3 13.99 -5.72 18.48
CA ALA A 3 12.84 -4.90 18.15
C ALA A 3 13.31 -3.60 17.49
N ALA A 4 12.42 -2.96 16.72
CA ALA A 4 12.70 -1.71 16.03
C ALA A 4 11.46 -0.80 16.07
N MET A 5 11.68 0.51 16.06
CA MET A 5 10.65 1.48 15.70
C MET A 5 10.48 1.44 14.18
N ALA A 6 9.24 1.31 13.70
CA ALA A 6 8.91 1.22 12.27
C ALA A 6 7.53 1.83 12.01
N TYR A 7 7.26 2.18 10.76
CA TYR A 7 5.90 2.40 10.27
C TYR A 7 5.26 1.07 9.89
N GLY A 8 3.93 0.99 9.98
CA GLY A 8 3.17 -0.25 9.75
C GLY A 8 3.41 -0.88 8.37
N THR A 9 3.74 -0.08 7.35
CA THR A 9 3.91 -0.56 5.96
C THR A 9 5.35 -0.54 5.47
N ASP A 10 6.34 -0.46 6.38
CA ASP A 10 7.75 -0.35 6.02
C ASP A 10 8.24 -1.60 5.25
N GLY A 11 8.85 -1.39 4.09
CA GLY A 11 9.42 -2.46 3.25
C GLY A 11 10.47 -3.34 3.97
N PRO A 12 11.40 -2.77 4.77
CA PRO A 12 12.37 -3.56 5.53
C PRO A 12 11.74 -4.57 6.50
N VAL A 13 10.51 -4.33 6.97
CA VAL A 13 9.83 -5.28 7.86
C VAL A 13 9.71 -6.65 7.19
N ALA A 14 9.20 -6.68 5.95
CA ALA A 14 9.06 -7.92 5.19
C ALA A 14 10.42 -8.50 4.78
N ALA A 15 11.35 -7.67 4.30
CA ALA A 15 12.63 -8.14 3.77
C ALA A 15 13.56 -8.73 4.85
N LEU A 16 13.46 -8.26 6.09
CA LEU A 16 14.30 -8.70 7.21
C LEU A 16 13.61 -9.77 8.09
N GLY A 17 12.43 -10.26 7.69
CA GLY A 17 11.69 -11.26 8.47
C GLY A 17 11.17 -10.74 9.82
N LEU A 18 10.95 -9.43 9.93
CA LEU A 18 10.32 -8.80 11.09
C LEU A 18 8.79 -8.88 10.96
N GLN A 19 8.10 -8.67 12.08
CA GLN A 19 6.65 -8.60 12.12
C GLN A 19 6.19 -7.38 12.91
N THR A 20 5.26 -6.64 12.32
CA THR A 20 4.51 -5.57 12.99
C THR A 20 3.56 -6.13 14.04
N LEU A 21 3.48 -5.44 15.18
CA LEU A 21 2.48 -5.72 16.22
C LEU A 21 1.31 -4.75 16.03
N SER A 22 0.09 -5.25 16.13
CA SER A 22 -1.12 -4.42 16.08
C SER A 22 -1.19 -3.46 17.27
N ASP A 23 -1.82 -2.31 17.10
CA ASP A 23 -2.16 -1.35 18.17
C ASP A 23 -3.67 -1.42 18.50
N PRO A 24 -4.14 -2.41 19.28
CA PRO A 24 -5.56 -2.59 19.56
C PRO A 24 -6.14 -1.50 20.48
N LYS A 25 -5.29 -0.74 21.17
CA LYS A 25 -5.72 0.36 22.05
C LYS A 25 -5.75 1.71 21.33
N GLY A 26 -5.32 1.75 20.07
CA GLY A 26 -5.32 2.97 19.26
C GLY A 26 -4.50 4.10 19.91
N VAL A 27 -3.34 3.75 20.46
CA VAL A 27 -2.41 4.74 21.03
C VAL A 27 -1.90 5.67 19.93
N GLN A 28 -1.68 5.14 18.73
CA GLN A 28 -1.29 5.89 17.54
C GLN A 28 -2.52 6.29 16.71
N PRO A 29 -2.52 7.49 16.09
CA PRO A 29 -3.50 7.83 15.06
C PRO A 29 -3.43 6.88 13.85
N ILE A 30 -4.58 6.65 13.21
CA ILE A 30 -4.67 5.83 12.00
C ILE A 30 -4.30 6.65 10.77
N TYR A 31 -3.31 6.16 10.01
CA TYR A 31 -2.87 6.72 8.74
C TYR A 31 -3.14 5.75 7.58
N ALA A 32 -4.41 5.55 7.24
CA ALA A 32 -4.81 4.70 6.12
C ALA A 32 -4.70 5.47 4.78
N PRO A 33 -3.98 4.95 3.76
CA PRO A 33 -3.86 5.62 2.47
C PRO A 33 -5.18 5.55 1.68
N ALA A 34 -5.61 6.67 1.12
CA ALA A 34 -6.77 6.76 0.25
C ALA A 34 -6.56 7.78 -0.88
N PRO A 35 -7.13 7.57 -2.07
CA PRO A 35 -7.16 8.59 -3.12
C PRO A 35 -8.00 9.78 -2.66
N VAL A 36 -7.47 10.99 -2.83
CA VAL A 36 -8.23 12.24 -2.65
C VAL A 36 -8.24 12.95 -3.99
N VAL A 37 -9.43 13.25 -4.49
CA VAL A 37 -9.66 13.86 -5.80
C VAL A 37 -10.56 15.07 -5.67
N ARG A 38 -10.31 16.11 -6.48
CA ARG A 38 -11.19 17.28 -6.53
C ARG A 38 -12.55 16.87 -7.08
N GLU A 39 -13.61 17.42 -6.50
CA GLU A 39 -14.99 17.12 -6.89
C GLU A 39 -15.24 17.29 -8.39
N SER A 40 -14.80 18.40 -8.99
CA SER A 40 -15.01 18.65 -10.43
C SER A 40 -14.41 17.56 -11.33
N VAL A 41 -13.32 16.91 -10.90
CA VAL A 41 -12.68 15.81 -11.64
C VAL A 41 -13.46 14.52 -11.44
N LEU A 42 -13.90 14.25 -10.21
CA LEU A 42 -14.72 13.07 -9.93
C LEU A 42 -16.08 13.14 -10.63
N GLN A 43 -16.69 14.32 -10.74
CA GLN A 43 -17.93 14.51 -11.51
C GLN A 43 -17.72 14.28 -13.01
N ALA A 44 -16.57 14.67 -13.56
CA ALA A 44 -16.23 14.42 -14.95
C ALA A 44 -15.88 12.95 -15.23
N TYR A 45 -15.38 12.22 -14.23
CA TYR A 45 -14.93 10.84 -14.32
C TYR A 45 -15.41 10.02 -13.11
N PRO A 46 -16.73 9.81 -12.94
CA PRO A 46 -17.30 9.16 -11.76
C PRO A 46 -16.79 7.73 -11.57
N GLN A 47 -16.45 7.05 -12.67
CA GLN A 47 -15.90 5.70 -12.67
C GLN A 47 -14.53 5.57 -11.98
N ILE A 48 -13.83 6.67 -11.67
CA ILE A 48 -12.60 6.64 -10.85
C ILE A 48 -12.87 5.96 -9.51
N ALA A 49 -14.04 6.21 -8.91
CA ALA A 49 -14.41 5.57 -7.64
C ALA A 49 -14.48 4.05 -7.78
N ASP A 50 -15.18 3.56 -8.81
CA ASP A 50 -15.35 2.13 -9.07
C ASP A 50 -14.03 1.44 -9.43
N TRP A 51 -13.14 2.14 -10.14
CA TRP A 51 -11.83 1.61 -10.51
C TRP A 51 -10.89 1.52 -9.31
N LEU A 52 -10.88 2.52 -8.43
CA LEU A 52 -9.93 2.58 -7.32
C LEU A 52 -10.40 1.83 -6.08
N GLN A 53 -11.71 1.61 -5.90
CA GLN A 53 -12.25 0.87 -4.76
C GLN A 53 -11.61 -0.52 -4.60
N PRO A 54 -11.59 -1.41 -5.62
CA PRO A 54 -11.03 -2.75 -5.44
C PRO A 54 -9.50 -2.70 -5.31
N VAL A 55 -8.85 -1.70 -5.91
CA VAL A 55 -7.40 -1.49 -5.83
C VAL A 55 -6.99 -1.17 -4.40
N PHE A 56 -7.62 -0.19 -3.77
CA PHE A 56 -7.24 0.22 -2.41
C PHE A 56 -7.73 -0.76 -1.34
N ALA A 57 -8.85 -1.46 -1.58
CA ALA A 57 -9.32 -2.51 -0.69
C ALA A 57 -8.34 -3.70 -0.58
N SER A 58 -7.49 -3.93 -1.58
CA SER A 58 -6.49 -5.00 -1.56
C SER A 58 -5.11 -4.58 -1.03
N LEU A 59 -4.92 -3.29 -0.71
CA LEU A 59 -3.66 -2.76 -0.19
C LEU A 59 -3.63 -2.88 1.34
N ASP A 60 -3.76 -4.11 1.83
CA ASP A 60 -3.56 -4.41 3.25
C ASP A 60 -2.10 -4.19 3.68
N GLU A 61 -1.86 -4.20 4.99
CA GLU A 61 -0.55 -3.92 5.59
C GLU A 61 0.56 -4.80 5.00
N LYS A 62 0.34 -6.11 4.90
CA LYS A 62 1.34 -7.06 4.40
C LYS A 62 1.60 -6.86 2.91
N THR A 63 0.55 -6.59 2.15
CA THR A 63 0.65 -6.29 0.73
C THR A 63 1.49 -5.03 0.51
N LEU A 64 1.23 -3.96 1.25
CA LEU A 64 2.01 -2.72 1.15
C LEU A 64 3.47 -2.91 1.60
N GLN A 65 3.73 -3.67 2.67
CA GLN A 65 5.10 -4.03 3.07
C GLN A 65 5.85 -4.75 1.94
N GLN A 66 5.23 -5.73 1.29
CA GLN A 66 5.83 -6.48 0.17
C GLN A 66 6.12 -5.57 -1.04
N LEU A 67 5.17 -4.72 -1.43
CA LEU A 67 5.36 -3.78 -2.53
C LEU A 67 6.46 -2.76 -2.21
N ASN A 68 6.51 -2.25 -0.98
CA ASN A 68 7.55 -1.32 -0.54
C ASN A 68 8.92 -1.99 -0.42
N ALA A 69 8.99 -3.26 -0.03
CA ALA A 69 10.24 -4.04 0.03
C ALA A 69 10.88 -4.19 -1.35
N ARG A 70 10.06 -4.52 -2.36
CA ARG A 70 10.48 -4.60 -3.77
C ARG A 70 11.15 -3.30 -4.26
N ILE A 71 10.69 -2.15 -3.77
CA ILE A 71 11.24 -0.86 -4.15
C ILE A 71 12.48 -0.53 -3.30
N ALA A 72 12.31 -0.45 -1.98
CA ALA A 72 13.31 0.10 -1.08
C ALA A 72 14.48 -0.85 -0.79
N VAL A 73 14.28 -2.17 -0.91
CA VAL A 73 15.29 -3.19 -0.59
C VAL A 73 15.79 -3.90 -1.85
N GLU A 74 14.88 -4.34 -2.74
CA GLU A 74 15.28 -5.03 -3.97
C GLU A 74 15.67 -4.06 -5.10
N GLY A 75 15.41 -2.75 -4.95
CA GLY A 75 15.81 -1.73 -5.91
C GLY A 75 14.99 -1.71 -7.20
N LEU A 76 13.77 -2.26 -7.20
CA LEU A 76 12.90 -2.25 -8.37
C LEU A 76 12.25 -0.88 -8.59
N ASP A 77 12.04 -0.53 -9.86
CA ASP A 77 11.32 0.69 -10.23
C ASP A 77 9.87 0.66 -9.72
N ALA A 78 9.45 1.73 -9.05
CA ALA A 78 8.12 1.83 -8.45
C ALA A 78 6.98 1.73 -9.48
N LYS A 79 7.16 2.26 -10.70
CA LYS A 79 6.14 2.15 -11.75
C LYS A 79 5.99 0.71 -12.21
N LYS A 80 7.10 -0.02 -12.34
CA LYS A 80 7.07 -1.45 -12.66
C LYS A 80 6.40 -2.25 -11.55
N VAL A 81 6.75 -2.01 -10.29
CA VAL A 81 6.12 -2.69 -9.13
C VAL A 81 4.60 -2.47 -9.10
N ALA A 82 4.16 -1.23 -9.32
CA ALA A 82 2.74 -0.89 -9.40
C ALA A 82 2.04 -1.59 -10.59
N ALA A 83 2.63 -1.52 -11.79
CA ALA A 83 2.07 -2.14 -12.99
C ALA A 83 1.96 -3.67 -12.83
N ASP A 84 2.99 -4.32 -12.29
CA ASP A 84 2.99 -5.77 -12.02
C ASP A 84 1.89 -6.16 -11.03
N TYR A 85 1.72 -5.39 -9.94
CA TYR A 85 0.67 -5.63 -8.96
C TYR A 85 -0.73 -5.52 -9.57
N LEU A 86 -0.97 -4.46 -10.33
CA LEU A 86 -2.26 -4.26 -11.00
C LEU A 86 -2.53 -5.35 -12.05
N ARG A 87 -1.52 -5.81 -12.80
CA ARG A 87 -1.64 -6.94 -13.74
C ARG A 87 -1.94 -8.25 -13.03
N GLN A 88 -1.23 -8.54 -11.94
CA GLN A 88 -1.44 -9.74 -11.13
C GLN A 88 -2.87 -9.82 -10.58
N LYS A 89 -3.46 -8.67 -10.24
CA LYS A 89 -4.85 -8.56 -9.78
C LYS A 89 -5.88 -8.50 -10.91
N GLY A 90 -5.44 -8.45 -12.17
CA GLY A 90 -6.32 -8.43 -13.35
C GLY A 90 -6.96 -7.08 -13.65
N TRP A 91 -6.43 -5.97 -13.11
CA TRP A 91 -6.99 -4.64 -13.32
C TRP A 91 -6.40 -3.88 -14.50
N VAL A 92 -5.22 -4.28 -14.97
CA VAL A 92 -4.58 -3.75 -16.18
C VAL A 92 -3.95 -4.88 -16.98
N LYS A 93 -3.71 -4.65 -18.29
CA LYS A 93 -3.07 -5.61 -19.20
C LYS A 93 -1.55 -5.42 -19.26
#